data_AF-A0A9K3DZZ9-F1
#
_entry.id   AF-A0A9K3DZZ9-F1
#
_cell.length_a   1.000
_cell.length_b   1.000
_cell.length_c   1.000
_cell.angle_alpha   90.00
_cell.angle_beta   90.00
_cell.angle_gamma   90.00
#
_symmetry.space_group_name_H-M   'P 1'
#
loop_
_entity.id
_entity.type
_entity.pdbx_description
1 polymer ?
#
loop_
_entity_poly.entity_id
_entity_poly.type
_entity_poly.pdbx_seq_one_letter_code
_entity_poly.pdbx_strand_id
1 'polypeptide(L)'
;MVYFTQLPIEVVELIIIMLAISSNGVREIANISATCQLFKKITERAHILREVNFHRLTLTENFSMHRHPKDLLCVCTQVGNQAAKNIFAKALLYNDEWFKQLIVVSNQDALHSRVSYSGLLDYHSIVRSFILHGSYADLVKMYDHLVNYVLSFVGYKVARRFGILDAIYIMCSEMAKLLQEHRRRCLPPVQSTTIPAKQSYQVREERKKVLVIFDQLFPSRPPV
;
A
#
# COMPACT_ATOMS: atom_id res chain seq x y z
N MET A 1 5.39 42.15 10.30
CA MET A 1 4.71 40.85 10.07
C MET A 1 5.64 39.96 9.29
N VAL A 2 5.95 38.77 9.81
CA VAL A 2 6.71 37.75 9.08
C VAL A 2 5.71 36.84 8.40
N TYR A 3 5.81 36.69 7.08
CA TYR A 3 4.93 35.81 6.32
C TYR A 3 5.58 34.44 6.16
N PHE A 4 4.77 33.38 6.20
CA PHE A 4 5.26 32.01 6.00
C PHE A 4 5.97 31.82 4.64
N THR A 5 5.63 32.66 3.65
CA THR A 5 6.27 32.72 2.33
C THR A 5 7.68 33.31 2.35
N GLN A 6 8.11 33.92 3.46
CA GLN A 6 9.46 34.46 3.64
C GLN A 6 10.43 33.43 4.22
N LEU A 7 9.94 32.27 4.65
CA LEU A 7 10.81 31.17 5.08
C LEU A 7 11.53 30.56 3.87
N PRO A 8 12.76 30.07 4.05
CA PRO A 8 13.42 29.24 3.05
C PRO A 8 12.55 28.05 2.67
N ILE A 9 12.52 27.71 1.39
CA ILE A 9 11.62 26.69 0.86
C ILE A 9 11.85 25.32 1.53
N GLU A 10 13.09 25.02 1.89
CA GLU A 10 13.50 23.79 2.57
C GLU A 10 12.88 23.66 3.97
N VAL A 11 12.74 24.79 4.67
CA VAL A 11 12.10 24.83 5.99
C VAL A 11 10.60 24.58 5.84
N VAL A 12 9.98 25.17 4.82
CA VAL A 12 8.56 24.94 4.52
C VAL A 12 8.31 23.49 4.13
N GLU A 13 9.17 22.89 3.31
CA GLU A 13 9.10 21.47 2.95
C GLU A 13 9.21 20.57 4.17
N LEU A 14 10.16 20.83 5.07
CA LEU A 14 10.31 20.07 6.30
C LEU A 14 9.03 20.11 7.14
N ILE A 15 8.42 21.30 7.30
CA ILE A 15 7.16 21.45 8.03
C ILE A 15 6.04 20.65 7.36
N ILE A 16 5.94 20.70 6.03
CA ILE A 16 4.93 19.96 5.26
C ILE A 16 5.15 18.44 5.39
N ILE A 17 6.39 17.95 5.38
CA ILE A 17 6.71 16.53 5.60
C ILE A 17 6.28 16.11 7.01
N MET A 18 6.57 16.92 8.03
CA MET A 18 6.14 16.65 9.41
C MET A 18 4.61 16.53 9.52
N LEU A 19 3.88 17.34 8.75
CA LEU A 19 2.43 17.25 8.65
C LEU A 19 2.00 16.01 7.85
N ALA A 20 2.68 15.68 6.76
CA ALA A 20 2.44 14.50 5.93
C ALA A 20 2.54 13.18 6.71
N ILE A 21 3.55 13.03 7.58
CA ILE A 21 3.77 11.81 8.36
C ILE A 21 2.84 11.70 9.59
N SER A 22 2.16 12.79 9.96
CA SER A 22 1.27 12.83 11.12
C SER A 22 0.12 11.82 11.00
N SER A 23 -0.57 11.54 12.11
CA SER A 23 -1.75 10.64 12.11
C SER A 23 -2.90 11.13 11.20
N ASN A 24 -2.88 12.41 10.82
CA ASN A 24 -3.85 13.06 9.93
C ASN A 24 -3.25 13.45 8.57
N GLY A 25 -2.11 12.87 8.18
CA GLY A 25 -1.32 13.25 7.01
C GLY A 25 -2.12 13.62 5.78
N VAL A 26 -3.01 12.74 5.33
CA VAL A 26 -3.88 12.99 4.16
C VAL A 26 -4.71 14.27 4.29
N ARG A 27 -5.33 14.51 5.46
CA ARG A 27 -6.16 15.69 5.71
C ARG A 27 -5.29 16.95 5.77
N GLU A 28 -4.16 16.90 6.46
CA GLU A 28 -3.26 18.05 6.58
C GLU A 28 -2.72 18.46 5.21
N ILE A 29 -2.30 17.50 4.39
CA ILE A 29 -1.81 17.76 3.04
C ILE A 29 -2.91 18.33 2.15
N ALA A 30 -4.13 17.77 2.20
CA ALA A 30 -5.26 18.31 1.46
C ALA A 30 -5.54 19.78 1.85
N ASN A 31 -5.57 20.08 3.15
CA ASN A 31 -5.81 21.43 3.66
C ASN A 31 -4.71 22.41 3.22
N ILE A 32 -3.44 22.04 3.40
CA ILE A 32 -2.29 22.87 3.01
C ILE A 32 -2.31 23.16 1.50
N SER A 33 -2.56 22.13 0.69
CA SER A 33 -2.61 22.26 -0.78
C SER A 33 -3.71 23.22 -1.25
N ALA A 34 -4.80 23.35 -0.48
CA ALA A 34 -5.92 24.23 -0.78
C ALA A 34 -5.68 25.71 -0.41
N THR A 35 -4.64 26.01 0.38
CA THR A 35 -4.40 27.37 0.87
C THR A 35 -3.88 28.34 -0.20
N CYS A 36 -2.86 27.94 -0.96
CA CYS A 36 -2.26 28.77 -2.01
C CYS A 36 -1.50 27.93 -3.04
N GLN A 37 -1.24 28.52 -4.21
CA GLN A 37 -0.55 27.84 -5.33
C GLN A 37 0.87 27.39 -4.98
N LEU A 38 1.58 28.13 -4.13
CA LEU A 38 2.93 27.73 -3.70
C LEU A 38 2.86 26.43 -2.90
N PHE A 39 2.00 26.35 -1.88
CA PHE A 39 1.86 25.16 -1.05
C PHE A 39 1.31 23.98 -1.85
N LYS A 40 0.37 24.22 -2.77
CA LYS A 40 -0.07 23.19 -3.72
C LYS A 40 1.11 22.57 -4.47
N LYS A 41 1.95 23.40 -5.10
CA LYS A 41 3.14 22.93 -5.83
C LYS A 41 4.14 22.18 -4.95
N ILE A 42 4.31 22.59 -3.69
CA ILE A 42 5.18 21.91 -2.75
C ILE A 42 4.59 20.55 -2.38
N THR A 43 3.31 20.49 -1.99
CA THR A 43 2.63 19.24 -1.60
C THR A 43 2.57 18.21 -2.73
N GLU A 44 2.62 18.64 -3.99
CA GLU A 44 2.66 17.78 -5.18
C GLU A 44 4.06 17.22 -5.47
N ARG A 45 5.11 17.60 -4.72
CA ARG A 45 6.46 17.06 -4.91
C ARG A 45 6.52 15.60 -4.47
N ALA A 46 7.19 14.78 -5.30
CA ALA A 46 7.26 13.33 -5.10
C ALA A 46 7.79 12.90 -3.72
N HIS A 47 8.81 13.59 -3.19
CA HIS A 47 9.37 13.26 -1.88
C HIS A 47 8.42 13.57 -0.72
N ILE A 48 7.51 14.54 -0.84
CA ILE A 48 6.45 14.78 0.16
C ILE A 48 5.37 13.72 0.04
N LEU A 49 4.89 13.48 -1.19
CA LEU A 49 3.84 12.51 -1.46
C LEU A 49 4.20 11.07 -1.03
N ARG A 50 5.49 10.71 -1.07
CA ARG A 50 5.99 9.42 -0.58
C ARG A 50 5.86 9.25 0.93
N GLU A 51 5.86 10.34 1.69
CA GLU A 51 5.81 10.34 3.16
C GLU A 51 4.40 10.49 3.73
N VAL A 52 3.39 10.75 2.88
CA VAL A 52 2.00 10.94 3.33
C VAL A 52 1.49 9.70 4.06
N ASN A 53 1.02 9.91 5.28
CA ASN A 53 0.50 8.86 6.14
C ASN A 53 -1.02 8.67 5.94
N PHE A 54 -1.40 7.44 5.61
CA PHE A 54 -2.79 7.03 5.36
C PHE A 54 -3.43 6.31 6.55
N HIS A 55 -2.90 6.42 7.77
CA HIS A 55 -3.33 5.65 8.93
C HIS A 55 -4.86 5.58 9.11
N ARG A 56 -5.57 6.72 9.04
CA ARG A 56 -7.04 6.76 9.17
C ARG A 56 -7.79 6.08 8.02
N LEU A 57 -7.20 6.00 6.84
CA LEU A 57 -7.80 5.35 5.67
C LEU A 57 -7.49 3.85 5.63
N THR A 58 -6.52 3.36 6.40
CA THR A 58 -6.24 1.92 6.46
C THR A 58 -7.39 1.10 7.06
N LEU A 59 -8.32 1.75 7.76
CA LEU A 59 -9.44 1.14 8.48
C LEU A 59 -10.76 1.15 7.70
N THR A 60 -10.85 1.85 6.56
CA THR A 60 -12.09 1.90 5.75
C THR A 60 -12.04 0.88 4.62
N GLU A 61 -13.17 0.20 4.40
CA GLU A 61 -13.42 -0.67 3.24
C GLU A 61 -14.19 0.08 2.13
N ASN A 62 -14.60 1.32 2.40
CA ASN A 62 -15.27 2.14 1.41
C ASN A 62 -14.26 2.97 0.61
N PHE A 63 -13.87 2.46 -0.56
CA PHE A 63 -12.93 3.14 -1.47
C PHE A 63 -13.61 4.15 -2.41
N SER A 64 -14.95 4.24 -2.41
CA SER A 64 -15.69 5.07 -3.37
C SER A 64 -15.30 6.55 -3.32
N MET A 65 -14.94 7.06 -2.14
CA MET A 65 -14.52 8.45 -1.95
C MET A 65 -13.16 8.77 -2.60
N HIS A 66 -12.39 7.75 -2.97
CA HIS A 66 -11.08 7.88 -3.60
C HIS A 66 -11.11 7.62 -5.11
N ARG A 67 -12.31 7.50 -5.70
CA ARG A 67 -12.51 7.24 -7.14
C ARG A 67 -12.33 8.49 -8.01
N HIS A 68 -11.25 9.23 -7.75
CA HIS A 68 -10.82 10.33 -8.60
C HIS A 68 -9.33 10.15 -8.94
N PRO A 69 -8.91 10.26 -10.21
CA PRO A 69 -7.51 9.99 -10.60
C PRO A 69 -6.50 10.92 -9.92
N LYS A 70 -6.92 12.15 -9.61
CA LYS A 70 -6.11 13.15 -8.88
C LYS A 70 -6.30 13.11 -7.36
N ASP A 71 -7.03 12.12 -6.84
CA ASP A 71 -7.12 11.92 -5.39
C ASP A 71 -5.74 11.60 -4.80
N LEU A 72 -5.49 12.02 -3.56
CA LEU A 72 -4.21 11.80 -2.88
C LEU A 72 -3.83 10.32 -2.84
N LEU A 73 -4.79 9.39 -2.68
CA LEU A 73 -4.49 7.96 -2.69
C LEU A 73 -3.85 7.51 -4.02
N CYS A 74 -4.44 7.95 -5.14
CA CYS A 74 -3.99 7.60 -6.48
C CYS A 74 -2.61 8.19 -6.77
N VAL A 75 -2.45 9.50 -6.53
CA VAL A 75 -1.19 10.21 -6.80
C VAL A 75 -0.06 9.69 -5.89
N CYS A 76 -0.33 9.45 -4.61
CA CYS A 76 0.67 8.88 -3.69
C CYS A 76 1.07 7.46 -4.12
N THR A 77 0.12 6.64 -4.61
CA THR A 77 0.42 5.30 -5.12
C THR A 77 1.37 5.36 -6.32
N GLN A 78 1.12 6.27 -7.27
CA GLN A 78 1.94 6.47 -8.47
C GLN A 78 3.38 6.87 -8.16
N VAL A 79 3.61 7.72 -7.16
CA VAL A 79 4.96 8.13 -6.76
C VAL A 79 5.69 7.12 -5.86
N GLY A 80 5.01 6.03 -5.48
CA GLY A 80 5.61 4.92 -4.73
C GLY A 80 5.36 4.92 -3.23
N ASN A 81 4.40 5.70 -2.72
CA ASN A 81 4.04 5.66 -1.30
C ASN A 81 3.53 4.26 -0.90
N GLN A 82 4.19 3.65 0.09
CA GLN A 82 3.90 2.27 0.49
C GLN A 82 2.54 2.12 1.18
N ALA A 83 2.13 3.09 2.00
CA ALA A 83 0.84 3.05 2.69
C ALA A 83 -0.32 3.19 1.68
N ALA A 84 -0.17 4.09 0.71
CA ALA A 84 -1.13 4.25 -0.39
C ALA A 84 -1.21 2.97 -1.25
N LYS A 85 -0.07 2.39 -1.63
CA LYS A 85 0.00 1.11 -2.36
C LYS A 85 -0.73 -0.02 -1.62
N ASN A 86 -0.59 -0.11 -0.30
CA ASN A 86 -1.29 -1.12 0.49
C ASN A 86 -2.81 -0.95 0.44
N ILE A 87 -3.32 0.28 0.52
CA ILE A 87 -4.77 0.56 0.41
C ILE A 87 -5.26 0.28 -1.01
N PHE A 88 -4.51 0.74 -2.02
CA PHE A 88 -4.81 0.48 -3.43
C PHE A 88 -4.88 -1.02 -3.73
N ALA A 89 -3.94 -1.81 -3.19
CA ALA A 89 -3.93 -3.26 -3.32
C ALA A 89 -5.18 -3.90 -2.72
N LYS A 90 -5.64 -3.43 -1.55
CA LYS A 90 -6.90 -3.93 -0.96
C LYS A 90 -8.07 -3.67 -1.92
N ALA A 91 -8.19 -2.47 -2.48
CA ALA A 91 -9.25 -2.15 -3.44
C ALA A 91 -9.20 -3.08 -4.68
N LEU A 92 -8.01 -3.39 -5.20
CA LEU A 92 -7.84 -4.36 -6.27
C LEU A 92 -8.26 -5.78 -5.88
N LEU A 93 -7.90 -6.21 -4.67
CA LEU A 93 -8.27 -7.53 -4.14
C LEU A 93 -9.78 -7.65 -3.87
N TYR A 94 -10.44 -6.56 -3.47
CA TYR A 94 -11.91 -6.45 -3.41
C TYR A 94 -12.58 -6.41 -4.79
N ASN A 95 -11.79 -6.55 -5.86
CA ASN A 95 -12.28 -6.51 -7.23
C ASN A 95 -12.97 -5.18 -7.57
N ASP A 96 -12.50 -4.06 -7.02
CA ASP A 96 -13.02 -2.73 -7.36
C ASP A 96 -12.61 -2.35 -8.80
N GLU A 97 -13.59 -2.42 -9.71
CA GLU A 97 -13.40 -2.17 -11.15
C GLU A 97 -12.88 -0.76 -11.45
N TRP A 98 -13.20 0.23 -10.62
CA TRP A 98 -12.71 1.60 -10.84
C TRP A 98 -11.20 1.67 -10.66
N PHE A 99 -10.67 1.06 -9.60
CA PHE A 99 -9.23 1.02 -9.36
C PHE A 99 -8.49 0.21 -10.43
N LYS A 100 -9.15 -0.80 -11.00
CA LYS A 100 -8.60 -1.50 -12.17
C LYS A 100 -8.55 -0.59 -13.39
N GLN A 101 -9.64 0.10 -13.72
CA GLN A 101 -9.67 1.00 -14.88
C GLN A 101 -8.65 2.14 -14.75
N LEU A 102 -8.45 2.67 -13.54
CA LEU A 102 -7.47 3.72 -13.29
C LEU A 102 -6.05 3.29 -13.69
N ILE A 103 -5.66 2.04 -13.44
CA ILE A 103 -4.35 1.52 -13.85
C ILE A 103 -4.21 1.57 -15.37
N VAL A 104 -5.24 1.15 -16.11
CA VAL A 104 -5.25 1.18 -17.58
C VAL A 104 -5.09 2.61 -18.10
N VAL A 105 -5.90 3.55 -17.58
CA VAL A 105 -5.88 4.96 -17.99
C VAL A 105 -4.55 5.62 -17.64
N SER A 106 -4.06 5.44 -16.42
CA SER A 106 -2.77 6.01 -15.97
C SER A 106 -1.61 5.52 -16.85
N ASN A 107 -1.65 4.25 -17.27
CA ASN A 107 -0.63 3.68 -18.13
C ASN A 107 -0.70 4.21 -19.57
N GLN A 108 -1.90 4.44 -20.10
CA GLN A 108 -2.08 5.09 -21.41
C GLN A 108 -1.57 6.54 -21.39
N ASP A 109 -1.91 7.31 -20.35
CA ASP A 109 -1.47 8.69 -20.20
C ASP A 109 0.06 8.77 -20.09
N ALA A 110 0.70 7.90 -19.30
CA ALA A 110 2.15 7.85 -19.19
C ALA A 110 2.85 7.54 -20.53
N LEU A 111 2.28 6.62 -21.33
CA LEU A 111 2.77 6.30 -22.67
C LEU A 111 2.63 7.47 -23.64
N HIS A 112 1.52 8.21 -23.59
CA HIS A 112 1.26 9.36 -24.47
C HIS A 112 2.05 10.61 -24.08
N SER A 113 2.23 10.87 -22.79
CA SER A 113 2.74 12.15 -22.29
C SER A 113 4.27 12.17 -22.07
N ARG A 114 4.97 11.04 -22.22
CA ARG A 114 6.39 10.86 -21.80
C ARG A 114 6.63 11.32 -20.35
N VAL A 115 5.59 11.40 -19.53
CA VAL A 115 5.71 11.81 -18.15
C VAL A 115 6.33 10.64 -17.40
N SER A 116 7.50 10.89 -16.82
CA SER A 116 8.20 9.95 -15.95
C SER A 116 7.50 9.88 -14.59
N TYR A 117 6.25 9.41 -14.56
CA TYR A 117 5.75 8.71 -13.39
C TYR A 117 6.70 7.52 -13.19
N SER A 118 7.19 7.28 -11.98
CA SER A 118 8.31 6.37 -11.69
C SER A 118 8.01 4.86 -11.90
N GLY A 119 7.29 4.52 -12.97
CA GLY A 119 6.81 3.19 -13.33
C GLY A 119 5.33 3.25 -13.71
N LEU A 120 4.97 2.55 -14.78
CA LEU A 120 3.57 2.18 -15.06
C LEU A 120 3.02 1.49 -13.80
N LEU A 121 1.80 1.85 -13.37
CA LEU A 121 1.14 1.10 -12.31
C LEU A 121 0.91 -0.32 -12.83
N ASP A 122 1.50 -1.30 -12.16
CA ASP A 122 1.32 -2.70 -12.49
C ASP A 122 0.48 -3.38 -11.41
N TYR A 123 -0.62 -4.02 -11.82
CA TYR A 123 -1.54 -4.73 -10.94
C TYR A 123 -0.79 -5.71 -10.04
N HIS A 124 0.09 -6.49 -10.64
CA HIS A 124 0.82 -7.55 -9.95
C HIS A 124 1.86 -6.95 -9.00
N SER A 125 2.59 -5.92 -9.42
CA SER A 125 3.52 -5.20 -8.54
C SER A 125 2.83 -4.61 -7.31
N ILE A 126 1.61 -4.08 -7.43
CA ILE A 126 0.86 -3.51 -6.29
C ILE A 126 0.45 -4.63 -5.32
N VAL A 127 -0.11 -5.73 -5.83
CA VAL A 127 -0.49 -6.88 -4.99
C VAL A 127 0.72 -7.55 -4.35
N ARG A 128 1.83 -7.70 -5.09
CA ARG A 128 3.12 -8.19 -4.59
C ARG A 128 3.64 -7.32 -3.44
N SER A 129 3.58 -6.00 -3.60
CA SER A 129 3.96 -5.05 -2.55
C SER A 129 3.10 -5.21 -1.29
N PHE A 130 1.80 -5.46 -1.45
CA PHE A 130 0.91 -5.77 -0.33
C PHE A 130 1.24 -7.09 0.38
N ILE A 131 1.58 -8.16 -0.36
CA ILE A 131 2.05 -9.42 0.25
C ILE A 131 3.32 -9.17 1.08
N LEU A 132 4.23 -8.36 0.55
CA LEU A 132 5.51 -8.07 1.19
C LEU A 132 5.38 -7.15 2.42
N HIS A 133 4.55 -6.10 2.34
CA HIS A 133 4.53 -4.99 3.31
C HIS A 133 3.20 -4.80 4.04
N GLY A 134 2.14 -5.51 3.67
CA GLY A 134 0.83 -5.44 4.31
C GLY A 134 0.91 -5.81 5.80
N SER A 135 -0.02 -5.28 6.61
CA SER A 135 -0.10 -5.66 8.02
C SER A 135 -0.56 -7.12 8.16
N TYR A 136 -0.23 -7.79 9.27
CA TYR A 136 -0.72 -9.15 9.53
C TYR A 136 -2.25 -9.20 9.55
N ALA A 137 -2.88 -8.18 10.15
CA ALA A 137 -4.33 -8.08 10.22
C ALA A 137 -4.96 -7.97 8.82
N ASP A 138 -4.37 -7.16 7.93
CA ASP A 138 -4.86 -7.00 6.58
C ASP A 138 -4.68 -8.28 5.75
N LEU A 139 -3.52 -8.93 5.80
CA LEU A 139 -3.29 -10.15 5.03
C LEU A 139 -4.24 -11.28 5.43
N VAL A 140 -4.48 -11.44 6.74
CA VAL A 140 -5.44 -12.42 7.24
C VAL A 140 -6.86 -12.10 6.77
N LYS A 141 -7.29 -10.83 6.86
CA LYS A 141 -8.61 -10.40 6.38
C LYS A 141 -8.77 -10.55 4.86
N MET A 142 -7.70 -10.34 4.11
CA MET A 142 -7.71 -10.40 2.64
C MET A 142 -7.45 -11.80 2.09
N TYR A 143 -7.44 -12.85 2.92
CA TYR A 143 -7.13 -14.22 2.49
C TYR A 143 -7.97 -14.69 1.29
N ASP A 144 -9.31 -14.68 1.40
CA ASP A 144 -10.19 -15.16 0.34
C ASP A 144 -10.04 -14.32 -0.94
N HIS A 145 -9.89 -13.01 -0.77
CA HIS A 145 -9.71 -12.06 -1.87
C HIS A 145 -8.38 -12.29 -2.60
N LEU A 146 -7.30 -12.59 -1.88
CA LEU A 146 -6.00 -12.91 -2.46
C LEU A 146 -6.02 -14.25 -3.21
N VAL A 147 -6.70 -15.26 -2.65
CA VAL A 147 -6.91 -16.54 -3.34
C VAL A 147 -7.72 -16.35 -4.61
N ASN A 148 -8.85 -15.65 -4.53
CA ASN A 148 -9.70 -15.35 -5.69
C ASN A 148 -8.96 -14.55 -6.75
N TYR A 149 -8.14 -13.57 -6.33
CA TYR A 149 -7.29 -12.82 -7.23
C TYR A 149 -6.38 -13.77 -8.02
N VAL A 150 -5.60 -14.62 -7.35
CA VAL A 150 -4.71 -15.57 -8.05
C VAL A 150 -5.50 -16.49 -8.98
N LEU A 151 -6.59 -17.08 -8.50
CA LEU A 151 -7.44 -17.98 -9.29
C LEU A 151 -8.01 -17.31 -10.55
N SER A 152 -8.36 -16.03 -10.46
CA SER A 152 -8.93 -15.28 -11.59
C SER A 152 -7.94 -15.05 -12.73
N PHE A 153 -6.64 -14.96 -12.44
CA PHE A 153 -5.61 -14.71 -13.45
C PHE A 153 -4.94 -15.99 -13.97
N VAL A 154 -4.63 -16.97 -13.10
CA VAL A 154 -3.87 -18.17 -13.52
C VAL A 154 -4.73 -19.44 -13.57
N GLY A 155 -5.93 -19.42 -12.99
CA GLY A 155 -6.80 -20.58 -12.90
C GLY A 155 -6.38 -21.60 -11.83
N TYR A 156 -7.36 -22.38 -11.35
CA TYR A 156 -7.18 -23.32 -10.24
C TYR A 156 -6.09 -24.38 -10.49
N LYS A 157 -6.06 -24.98 -11.68
CA LYS A 157 -5.11 -26.06 -11.99
C LYS A 157 -3.66 -25.58 -11.92
N VAL A 158 -3.37 -24.39 -12.44
CA VAL A 158 -2.03 -23.80 -12.41
C VAL A 158 -1.68 -23.37 -11.00
N ALA A 159 -2.57 -22.65 -10.32
CA ALA A 159 -2.36 -22.22 -8.93
C ALA A 159 -2.05 -23.41 -8.00
N ARG A 160 -2.82 -24.50 -8.12
CA ARG A 160 -2.59 -25.72 -7.35
C ARG A 160 -1.26 -26.38 -7.69
N ARG A 161 -0.90 -26.47 -8.97
CA ARG A 161 0.38 -27.07 -9.40
C ARG A 161 1.60 -26.34 -8.84
N PHE A 162 1.52 -25.01 -8.76
CA PHE A 162 2.59 -24.17 -8.21
C PHE A 162 2.55 -24.08 -6.67
N GLY A 163 1.54 -24.63 -6.01
CA GLY A 163 1.41 -24.62 -4.54
C GLY A 163 1.11 -23.25 -3.93
N ILE A 164 0.71 -22.25 -4.73
CA ILE A 164 0.47 -20.89 -4.23
C ILE A 164 -0.72 -20.84 -3.25
N LEU A 165 -1.73 -21.69 -3.46
CA LEU A 165 -2.92 -21.73 -2.60
C LEU A 165 -2.54 -22.19 -1.18
N ASP A 166 -1.74 -23.27 -1.09
CA ASP A 166 -1.25 -23.79 0.18
C ASP A 166 -0.29 -22.79 0.86
N ALA A 167 0.58 -22.15 0.08
CA ALA A 167 1.49 -21.13 0.59
C ALA A 167 0.74 -19.92 1.19
N ILE A 168 -0.29 -19.42 0.51
CA ILE A 168 -1.14 -18.34 1.03
C ILE A 168 -1.86 -18.77 2.31
N TYR A 169 -2.41 -19.99 2.34
CA TYR A 169 -3.08 -20.54 3.51
C TYR A 169 -2.13 -20.62 4.72
N ILE A 170 -0.94 -21.19 4.54
CA ILE A 170 0.06 -21.31 5.61
C ILE A 170 0.47 -19.93 6.12
N MET A 171 0.78 -19.00 5.19
CA MET A 171 1.16 -17.62 5.52
C MET A 171 0.09 -16.94 6.39
N CYS A 172 -1.18 -16.98 5.96
CA CYS A 172 -2.27 -16.34 6.70
C CYS A 172 -2.58 -17.06 8.02
N SER A 173 -2.48 -18.39 8.07
CA SER A 173 -2.69 -19.17 9.29
C SER A 173 -1.65 -18.83 10.37
N GLU A 174 -0.37 -18.75 10.01
CA GLU A 174 0.69 -18.36 10.95
C GLU A 174 0.51 -16.91 11.42
N MET A 175 0.14 -15.98 10.52
CA MET A 175 -0.19 -14.61 10.92
C MET A 175 -1.39 -14.53 11.86
N ALA A 176 -2.43 -15.34 11.64
CA ALA A 176 -3.61 -15.39 12.49
C ALA A 176 -3.28 -15.90 13.90
N LYS A 177 -2.44 -16.94 14.01
CA LYS A 177 -1.94 -17.46 15.31
C LYS A 177 -1.23 -16.36 16.09
N LEU A 178 -0.36 -15.58 15.45
CA LEU A 178 0.35 -14.48 16.12
C LEU A 178 -0.57 -13.34 16.55
N LEU A 179 -1.55 -12.98 15.73
CA LEU A 179 -2.55 -11.99 16.12
C LEU A 179 -3.35 -12.46 17.33
N GLN A 180 -3.70 -13.75 17.38
CA GLN A 180 -4.42 -14.34 18.52
C GLN A 180 -3.56 -14.36 19.79
N GLU A 181 -2.28 -14.76 19.69
CA GLU A 181 -1.33 -14.71 20.81
C GLU A 181 -1.13 -13.29 21.32
N HIS A 182 -0.95 -12.33 20.42
CA HIS A 182 -0.79 -10.92 20.79
C HIS A 182 -2.03 -10.39 21.51
N ARG A 183 -3.23 -10.69 21.02
CA ARG A 183 -4.49 -10.34 21.71
C ARG A 183 -4.61 -10.97 23.09
N ARG A 184 -4.18 -12.24 23.25
CA ARG A 184 -4.17 -12.93 24.56
C ARG A 184 -3.20 -12.28 25.54
N ARG A 185 -2.04 -11.79 25.08
CA ARG A 185 -1.04 -11.11 25.92
C ARG A 185 -1.40 -9.66 26.27
N CYS A 186 -2.26 -9.00 25.49
CA CYS A 186 -2.70 -7.62 25.74
C CYS A 186 -3.89 -7.51 26.71
N LEU A 187 -4.35 -8.62 27.31
CA LEU A 187 -5.19 -8.61 28.51
C LEU A 187 -4.26 -8.53 29.75
N PRO A 188 -4.51 -7.66 30.76
CA PRO A 188 -3.57 -7.46 31.86
C PRO A 188 -3.57 -8.65 32.85
N PRO A 189 -2.51 -8.89 33.64
CA PRO A 189 -1.39 -7.99 33.92
C PRO A 189 0.04 -8.59 33.80
N VAL A 190 1.02 -7.68 33.78
CA VAL A 190 2.47 -7.85 34.06
C VAL A 190 3.37 -8.45 32.95
N GLN A 191 4.17 -7.53 32.38
CA GLN A 191 5.54 -7.67 31.83
C GLN A 191 5.79 -8.69 30.70
N SER A 192 5.89 -8.18 29.47
CA SER A 192 7.16 -8.06 28.72
C SER A 192 6.87 -7.92 27.22
N THR A 193 7.18 -6.73 26.68
CA THR A 193 7.13 -6.37 25.26
C THR A 193 8.26 -7.08 24.50
N THR A 194 8.06 -8.36 24.17
CA THR A 194 8.83 -9.00 23.10
C THR A 194 7.96 -10.04 22.40
N ILE A 195 7.58 -9.76 21.15
CA ILE A 195 7.13 -10.81 20.24
C ILE A 195 8.34 -11.76 20.09
N PRO A 196 8.21 -13.07 20.32
CA PRO A 196 9.35 -13.98 20.22
C PRO A 196 9.96 -13.88 18.83
N ALA A 197 11.25 -13.52 18.74
CA ALA A 197 11.96 -13.29 17.48
C ALA A 197 11.80 -14.46 16.47
N LYS A 198 11.65 -15.69 16.98
CA LYS A 198 11.42 -16.91 16.20
C LYS A 198 10.11 -16.89 15.40
N GLN A 199 9.03 -16.38 15.99
CA GLN A 199 7.71 -16.29 15.34
C GLN A 199 7.69 -15.19 14.26
N SER A 200 8.35 -14.05 14.53
CA SER A 200 8.52 -12.99 13.52
C SER A 200 9.36 -13.45 12.33
N TYR A 201 10.38 -14.28 12.57
CA TYR A 201 11.20 -14.87 11.50
C TYR A 201 10.39 -15.83 10.62
N GLN A 202 9.61 -16.73 11.24
CA GLN A 202 8.80 -17.70 10.50
C GLN A 202 7.79 -17.04 9.56
N VAL A 203 7.08 -16.00 10.01
CA VAL A 203 6.17 -15.24 9.13
C VAL A 203 6.88 -14.56 7.97
N ARG A 204 8.10 -14.06 8.20
CA ARG A 204 8.91 -13.46 7.14
C ARG A 204 9.28 -14.51 6.08
N GLU A 205 9.59 -15.73 6.50
CA GLU A 205 9.86 -16.84 5.59
C GLU A 205 8.61 -17.29 4.82
N GLU A 206 7.44 -17.38 5.48
CA GLU A 206 6.19 -17.71 4.77
C GLU A 206 5.81 -16.64 3.73
N ARG A 207 6.01 -15.35 4.04
CA ARG A 207 5.86 -14.27 3.04
C ARG A 207 6.80 -14.45 1.86
N LYS A 208 8.07 -14.77 2.10
CA LYS A 208 9.05 -14.99 1.03
C LYS A 208 8.64 -16.16 0.13
N LYS A 209 8.16 -17.28 0.70
CA LYS A 209 7.69 -18.42 -0.10
C LYS A 209 6.54 -18.03 -1.02
N VAL A 210 5.55 -17.31 -0.51
CA VAL A 210 4.44 -16.79 -1.33
C VAL A 210 4.98 -15.89 -2.44
N LEU A 211 5.88 -14.96 -2.12
CA LEU A 211 6.47 -14.04 -3.11
C LEU A 211 7.27 -14.77 -4.20
N VAL A 212 8.05 -15.79 -3.86
CA VAL A 212 8.82 -16.58 -4.85
C VAL A 212 7.88 -17.25 -5.85
N ILE A 213 6.81 -17.87 -5.38
CA ILE A 213 5.82 -18.51 -6.26
C ILE A 213 5.04 -17.44 -7.04
N PHE A 214 4.69 -16.33 -6.39
CA PHE A 214 3.98 -15.22 -7.03
C PHE A 214 4.80 -14.63 -8.19
N ASP A 215 6.10 -14.41 -8.01
CA ASP A 215 6.99 -13.87 -9.04
C ASP A 215 7.17 -14.84 -10.22
N GLN A 216 7.01 -16.15 -10.01
CA GLN A 216 6.97 -17.15 -11.09
C GLN A 216 5.66 -17.12 -11.89
N LEU A 217 4.54 -16.91 -11.21
CA LEU A 217 3.21 -16.85 -11.82
C LEU A 217 2.95 -15.50 -12.52
N PHE A 218 3.54 -14.43 -12.00
CA PHE A 218 3.36 -13.05 -12.45
C PHE A 218 4.73 -12.38 -12.64
N PRO A 219 5.50 -12.77 -13.69
CA PRO A 219 6.81 -12.20 -13.92
C PRO A 219 6.71 -10.68 -14.14
N SER A 220 7.54 -9.94 -13.40
CA SER A 220 7.63 -8.48 -13.55
C SER A 220 8.04 -8.14 -14.98
N ARG A 221 7.44 -7.08 -15.55
CA ARG A 221 7.90 -6.58 -16.86
C ARG A 221 9.39 -6.21 -16.77
N PRO A 222 10.20 -6.52 -17.80
CA PRO A 222 11.58 -6.05 -17.84
C PRO A 222 11.60 -4.52 -17.78
N PRO A 223 12.58 -3.91 -17.11
CA PRO A 223 12.79 -2.47 -17.19
C PRO A 223 13.04 -2.10 -18.66
N VAL A 224 12.25 -1.15 -19.17
CA VAL A 224 12.46 -0.51 -20.48
C VAL A 224 13.54 0.53 -20.35
#